data_AF-A0A932Q414-F1
#
_entry.id   AF-A0A932Q414-F1
#
_cell.length_a   1.000
_cell.length_b   1.000
_cell.length_c   1.000
_cell.angle_alpha   90.00
_cell.angle_beta   90.00
_cell.angle_gamma   90.00
#
_symmetry.space_group_name_H-M   'P 1'
#
loop_
_entity.id
_entity.type
_entity.pdbx_description
1 polymer ?
#
loop_
_entity_poly.entity_id
_entity_poly.type
_entity_poly.pdbx_seq_one_letter_code
_entity_poly.pdbx_strand_id
1 'polypeptide(L)'
;ASRRVEQSALECRNEGVVRFHNLKTVVNKEKTLTVMNRNGEIAIMDQEGREREKYQVIYGARLMVKEGQKVKKGTILAEWDPYTTPILTEVAGIVKYGDIVEGMTMQEQVDEVTGLARKVISESKDPDLRPRVSIKDPSGKTKKIPGGDREARYLLPVHANVIVTEGQELEAGDIIVKIPRETTKTKDITGGLPRVVELFEARKPKDCAIISEIDGTVSFGKDTKGKRKVLIKPEVGDEMEYLIPRGKHIGVHDGDFVRAGEPLMDGAANPHDILKVLGEKALAKYLVDEIQEVYRLQGVKINDKHIEAITRQMLRRVRIKDPGETTFLADEQVEKHEFQEENERAKKKGGKPATGEPLLLGITKASLSTESFISAASFQETTRVLTEAAVSGRTDYLAGLKENVIMGRLIPAGTGISRYKNLKIDVKEEPAEYSEAVGMARGATA
;
A
#
# COMPACT_ATOMS: atom_id res chain seq x y z
N ALA A 1 -3.18 -28.95 -5.85
CA ALA A 1 -2.70 -27.61 -6.26
C ALA A 1 -2.06 -26.94 -5.04
N SER A 2 -0.75 -26.69 -5.06
CA SER A 2 -0.02 -26.20 -3.88
C SER A 2 -0.34 -24.73 -3.62
N ARG A 3 -1.08 -24.43 -2.54
CA ARG A 3 -1.08 -23.12 -1.90
C ARG A 3 0.38 -22.72 -1.67
N ARG A 4 0.87 -21.66 -2.31
CA ARG A 4 2.03 -20.95 -1.77
C ARG A 4 1.55 -20.37 -0.44
N VAL A 5 1.93 -21.03 0.63
CA VAL A 5 1.73 -20.58 2.01
C VAL A 5 2.32 -19.18 2.08
N GLU A 6 1.50 -18.17 2.43
CA GLU A 6 2.02 -16.87 2.86
C GLU A 6 3.13 -17.16 3.87
N GLN A 7 4.35 -16.65 3.66
CA GLN A 7 5.51 -16.99 4.49
C GLN A 7 5.13 -16.80 5.97
N SER A 8 4.86 -17.90 6.66
CA SER A 8 4.55 -17.97 8.08
C SER A 8 5.81 -18.19 8.91
N ALA A 9 6.95 -18.25 8.24
CA ALA A 9 8.25 -18.54 8.78
C ALA A 9 9.30 -17.65 8.11
N LEU A 10 10.23 -17.15 8.92
CA LEU A 10 11.41 -16.43 8.50
C LEU A 10 12.57 -17.42 8.47
N GLU A 11 13.22 -17.59 7.32
CA GLU A 11 14.36 -18.50 7.15
C GLU A 11 15.65 -17.72 6.82
N CYS A 12 16.77 -18.14 7.42
CA CYS A 12 18.08 -17.58 7.09
C CYS A 12 18.58 -18.08 5.73
N ARG A 13 19.18 -17.21 4.93
CA ARG A 13 19.73 -17.60 3.62
C ARG A 13 21.20 -17.98 3.68
N ASN A 14 21.91 -17.55 4.71
CA ASN A 14 23.30 -17.85 4.96
C ASN A 14 23.52 -18.42 6.37
N GLU A 15 24.62 -19.14 6.54
CA GLU A 15 25.09 -19.57 7.85
C GLU A 15 25.77 -18.42 8.61
N GLY A 16 25.66 -18.46 9.93
CA GLY A 16 26.26 -17.46 10.81
C GLY A 16 25.80 -17.57 12.25
N VAL A 17 26.05 -16.52 13.03
CA VAL A 17 25.64 -16.39 14.44
C VAL A 17 24.49 -15.39 14.53
N VAL A 18 23.40 -15.80 15.19
CA VAL A 18 22.22 -14.97 15.40
C VAL A 18 22.52 -13.86 16.41
N ARG A 19 22.19 -12.61 16.05
CA ARG A 19 22.26 -11.46 16.95
C ARG A 19 20.93 -10.71 16.95
N PHE A 20 20.47 -10.34 18.13
CA PHE A 20 19.23 -9.60 18.29
C PHE A 20 19.54 -8.10 18.36
N HIS A 21 18.85 -7.31 17.55
CA HIS A 21 18.94 -5.85 17.55
C HIS A 21 17.59 -5.28 17.96
N ASN A 22 17.59 -4.53 19.08
CA ASN A 22 16.39 -3.91 19.63
C ASN A 22 15.21 -4.89 19.79
N LEU A 23 15.45 -6.15 20.08
CA LEU A 23 14.42 -7.18 20.19
C LEU A 23 14.05 -7.40 21.65
N LYS A 24 12.79 -7.18 22.00
CA LYS A 24 12.24 -7.50 23.33
C LYS A 24 11.50 -8.82 23.23
N THR A 25 11.87 -9.77 24.07
CA THR A 25 11.29 -11.13 24.06
C THR A 25 10.81 -11.55 25.43
N VAL A 26 9.77 -12.36 25.46
CA VAL A 26 9.28 -13.03 26.67
C VAL A 26 9.22 -14.53 26.42
N VAL A 27 9.47 -15.33 27.45
CA VAL A 27 9.35 -16.79 27.38
C VAL A 27 7.91 -17.16 27.75
N ASN A 28 7.21 -17.84 26.84
CA ASN A 28 5.86 -18.35 27.08
C ASN A 28 5.87 -19.67 27.88
N LYS A 29 4.67 -20.15 28.24
CA LYS A 29 4.47 -21.44 28.93
C LYS A 29 5.06 -22.65 28.19
N GLU A 30 5.13 -22.58 26.87
CA GLU A 30 5.72 -23.61 25.99
C GLU A 30 7.26 -23.50 25.91
N LYS A 31 7.89 -22.65 26.74
CA LYS A 31 9.33 -22.35 26.76
C LYS A 31 9.88 -21.81 25.44
N THR A 32 9.01 -21.23 24.62
CA THR A 32 9.35 -20.57 23.35
C THR A 32 9.48 -19.07 23.57
N LEU A 33 10.43 -18.45 22.88
CA LEU A 33 10.63 -17.00 22.93
C LEU A 33 9.62 -16.31 22.01
N THR A 34 8.81 -15.41 22.54
CA THR A 34 7.85 -14.63 21.77
C THR A 34 8.25 -13.17 21.71
N VAL A 35 8.16 -12.56 20.53
CA VAL A 35 8.55 -11.17 20.29
C VAL A 35 7.49 -10.20 20.80
N MET A 36 7.90 -9.21 21.59
CA MET A 36 7.03 -8.26 22.28
C MET A 36 7.12 -6.82 21.74
N ASN A 37 7.92 -6.57 20.70
CA ASN A 37 8.02 -5.25 20.08
C ASN A 37 8.05 -5.34 18.54
N ARG A 38 7.68 -4.25 17.87
CA ARG A 38 7.54 -4.21 16.40
C ARG A 38 8.84 -3.93 15.64
N ASN A 39 9.74 -3.17 16.26
CA ASN A 39 10.97 -2.69 15.61
C ASN A 39 12.16 -3.61 15.89
N GLY A 40 11.88 -4.86 16.28
CA GLY A 40 12.89 -5.84 16.60
C GLY A 40 13.46 -6.49 15.35
N GLU A 41 14.78 -6.66 15.33
CA GLU A 41 15.50 -7.18 14.17
C GLU A 41 16.39 -8.37 14.59
N ILE A 42 16.48 -9.34 13.69
CA ILE A 42 17.45 -10.44 13.78
C ILE A 42 18.50 -10.21 12.70
N ALA A 43 19.76 -10.07 13.14
CA ALA A 43 20.91 -10.05 12.25
C ALA A 43 21.64 -11.38 12.29
N ILE A 44 22.22 -11.78 11.17
CA ILE A 44 23.11 -12.94 11.07
C ILE A 44 24.52 -12.43 10.84
N MET A 45 25.38 -12.72 11.80
CA MET A 45 26.79 -12.31 11.81
C MET A 45 27.67 -13.43 11.24
N ASP A 46 28.73 -13.06 10.52
CA ASP A 46 29.79 -13.99 10.15
C ASP A 46 30.75 -14.28 11.32
N GLN A 47 31.80 -15.08 11.06
CA GLN A 47 32.82 -15.42 12.06
C GLN A 47 33.73 -14.23 12.44
N GLU A 48 33.79 -13.19 11.61
CA GLU A 48 34.55 -11.95 11.84
C GLU A 48 33.70 -10.87 12.53
N GLY A 49 32.41 -11.14 12.78
CA GLY A 49 31.49 -10.21 13.42
C GLY A 49 30.89 -9.16 12.48
N ARG A 50 30.83 -9.41 11.17
CA ARG A 50 30.12 -8.55 10.20
C ARG A 50 28.69 -9.03 9.97
N GLU A 51 27.76 -8.09 9.84
CA GLU A 51 26.37 -8.35 9.47
C GLU A 51 26.28 -8.85 8.02
N ARG A 52 25.82 -10.08 7.82
CA ARG A 52 25.54 -10.64 6.48
C ARG A 52 24.08 -10.44 6.07
N GLU A 53 23.19 -10.64 7.02
CA GLU A 53 21.74 -10.58 6.80
C GLU A 53 21.08 -9.85 7.94
N LYS A 54 19.98 -9.18 7.62
CA LYS A 54 19.18 -8.44 8.57
C LYS A 54 17.72 -8.61 8.24
N TYR A 55 16.94 -9.04 9.22
CA TYR A 55 15.53 -9.36 9.08
C TYR A 55 14.71 -8.65 10.16
N GLN A 56 13.65 -7.96 9.75
CA GLN A 56 12.66 -7.44 10.69
C GLN A 56 11.77 -8.58 11.19
N VAL A 57 11.48 -8.58 12.49
CA VAL A 57 10.63 -9.58 13.13
C VAL A 57 9.32 -8.94 13.55
N ILE A 58 8.23 -9.65 13.26
CA ILE A 58 6.87 -9.18 13.54
C ILE A 58 6.54 -9.40 15.03
N TYR A 59 5.80 -8.45 15.61
CA TYR A 59 5.23 -8.59 16.95
C TYR A 59 4.41 -9.89 17.09
N GLY A 60 4.66 -10.63 18.16
CA GLY A 60 4.03 -11.90 18.46
C GLY A 60 4.54 -13.10 17.67
N ALA A 61 5.58 -12.93 16.85
CA ALA A 61 6.28 -14.07 16.26
C ALA A 61 6.98 -14.91 17.35
N ARG A 62 6.94 -16.23 17.17
CA ARG A 62 7.68 -17.21 17.98
C ARG A 62 9.07 -17.39 17.39
N LEU A 63 10.10 -17.08 18.17
CA LEU A 63 11.49 -17.28 17.77
C LEU A 63 11.88 -18.74 18.00
N MET A 64 12.42 -19.34 16.95
CA MET A 64 12.93 -20.71 16.96
C MET A 64 14.43 -20.77 17.28
N VAL A 65 15.06 -19.60 17.46
CA VAL A 65 16.49 -19.42 17.72
C VAL A 65 16.73 -18.54 18.94
N LYS A 66 17.91 -18.69 19.55
CA LYS A 66 18.39 -17.87 20.67
C LYS A 66 19.51 -16.93 20.24
N GLU A 67 19.71 -15.85 20.98
CA GLU A 67 20.84 -14.95 20.78
C GLU A 67 22.17 -15.71 20.94
N GLY A 68 23.10 -15.49 20.00
CA GLY A 68 24.38 -16.18 19.95
C GLY A 68 24.34 -17.61 19.36
N GLN A 69 23.18 -18.10 18.93
CA GLN A 69 23.07 -19.42 18.32
C GLN A 69 23.69 -19.45 16.92
N LYS A 70 24.48 -20.48 16.62
CA LYS A 70 24.97 -20.76 15.26
C LYS A 70 23.85 -21.40 14.44
N VAL A 71 23.53 -20.80 13.29
CA VAL A 71 22.49 -21.27 12.36
C VAL A 71 23.12 -21.63 11.02
N LYS A 72 22.56 -22.65 10.36
CA LYS A 72 22.92 -23.05 9.00
C LYS A 72 21.93 -22.45 8.02
N LYS A 73 22.32 -22.30 6.76
CA LYS A 73 21.41 -21.90 5.67
C LYS A 73 20.11 -22.73 5.69
N GLY A 74 18.97 -22.04 5.64
CA GLY A 74 17.62 -22.63 5.65
C GLY A 74 17.06 -22.90 7.05
N THR A 75 17.75 -22.51 8.12
CA THR A 75 17.20 -22.62 9.48
C THR A 75 16.08 -21.59 9.67
N ILE A 76 14.95 -22.02 10.21
CA ILE A 76 13.84 -21.15 10.59
C ILE A 76 14.25 -20.32 11.81
N LEU A 77 14.18 -19.00 11.69
CA LEU A 77 14.49 -18.01 12.72
C LEU A 77 13.26 -17.67 13.56
N ALA A 78 12.12 -17.46 12.91
CA ALA A 78 10.88 -17.05 13.56
C ALA A 78 9.66 -17.59 12.81
N GLU A 79 8.57 -17.87 13.53
CA GLU A 79 7.28 -18.31 12.98
C GLU A 79 6.13 -17.45 13.51
N TRP A 80 5.11 -17.21 12.69
CA TRP A 80 3.90 -16.50 13.09
C TRP A 80 2.69 -17.00 12.31
N ASP A 81 1.50 -16.67 12.83
CA ASP A 81 0.24 -16.87 12.12
C ASP A 81 0.07 -15.75 11.07
N PRO A 82 0.05 -16.04 9.76
CA PRO A 82 -0.08 -15.00 8.75
C PRO A 82 -1.48 -14.36 8.73
N TYR A 83 -2.49 -15.04 9.30
CA TYR A 83 -3.89 -14.61 9.24
C TYR A 83 -4.34 -13.83 10.46
N THR A 84 -3.57 -13.86 11.55
CA THR A 84 -3.95 -13.18 12.79
C THR A 84 -2.81 -12.35 13.37
N THR A 85 -3.17 -11.18 13.90
CA THR A 85 -2.28 -10.39 14.76
C THR A 85 -2.65 -10.70 16.21
N PRO A 86 -1.79 -11.39 16.99
CA PRO A 86 -2.09 -11.68 18.38
C PRO A 86 -1.89 -10.45 19.27
N ILE A 87 -2.70 -10.30 20.32
CA ILE A 87 -2.40 -9.44 21.47
C ILE A 87 -1.93 -10.36 22.60
N LEU A 88 -0.71 -10.12 23.08
CA LEU A 88 -0.03 -10.92 24.09
C LEU A 88 -0.02 -10.19 25.44
N THR A 89 0.12 -10.95 26.54
CA THR A 89 0.41 -10.37 27.85
C THR A 89 1.92 -10.30 28.11
N GLU A 90 2.40 -9.19 28.67
CA GLU A 90 3.79 -9.04 29.16
C GLU A 90 3.99 -9.60 30.58
N VAL A 91 2.91 -9.89 31.31
CA VAL A 91 2.95 -10.31 32.72
C VAL A 91 2.09 -11.53 32.97
N ALA A 92 2.53 -12.36 33.92
CA ALA A 92 1.72 -13.45 34.45
C ALA A 92 0.69 -12.94 35.48
N GLY A 93 -0.52 -13.49 35.46
CA GLY A 93 -1.58 -13.12 36.41
C GLY A 93 -2.97 -13.61 35.99
N ILE A 94 -4.00 -13.09 36.66
CA ILE A 94 -5.38 -13.51 36.46
C ILE A 94 -6.09 -12.56 35.51
N VAL A 95 -6.76 -13.09 34.49
CA VAL A 95 -7.55 -12.33 33.51
C VAL A 95 -8.79 -11.75 34.18
N LYS A 96 -8.98 -10.44 34.02
CA LYS A 96 -10.23 -9.75 34.36
C LYS A 96 -10.76 -8.98 33.17
N TYR A 97 -12.04 -9.18 32.88
CA TYR A 97 -12.72 -8.42 31.84
C TYR A 97 -13.09 -7.03 32.35
N GLY A 98 -12.95 -6.04 31.47
CA GLY A 98 -13.50 -4.70 31.65
C GLY A 98 -14.33 -4.35 30.43
N ASP A 99 -15.58 -3.99 30.65
CA ASP A 99 -16.54 -3.57 29.60
C ASP A 99 -16.70 -4.60 28.46
N ILE A 100 -16.45 -5.89 28.72
CA ILE A 100 -16.76 -7.03 27.84
C ILE A 100 -18.07 -7.64 28.35
N VAL A 101 -19.18 -7.32 27.67
CA VAL A 101 -20.54 -7.71 28.04
C VAL A 101 -21.18 -8.35 26.82
N GLU A 102 -21.68 -9.57 27.01
CA GLU A 102 -22.36 -10.34 25.97
C GLU A 102 -23.60 -9.59 25.45
N GLY A 103 -23.76 -9.52 24.13
CA GLY A 103 -24.83 -8.80 23.45
C GLY A 103 -24.62 -7.29 23.29
N MET A 104 -23.70 -6.67 24.06
CA MET A 104 -23.37 -5.24 23.94
C MET A 104 -22.01 -5.01 23.27
N THR A 105 -20.94 -5.55 23.85
CA THR A 105 -19.56 -5.36 23.38
C THR A 105 -18.90 -6.67 22.95
N MET A 106 -19.58 -7.80 23.12
CA MET A 106 -19.13 -9.12 22.70
C MET A 106 -20.30 -9.93 22.14
N GLN A 107 -20.06 -10.69 21.09
CA GLN A 107 -20.98 -11.67 20.53
C GLN A 107 -20.28 -13.03 20.40
N GLU A 108 -21.01 -14.11 20.68
CA GLU A 108 -20.53 -15.45 20.36
C GLU A 108 -20.87 -15.78 18.90
N GLN A 109 -19.84 -16.11 18.11
CA GLN A 109 -19.99 -16.58 16.73
C GLN A 109 -19.49 -18.01 16.64
N VAL A 110 -20.30 -18.89 16.04
CA VAL A 110 -19.89 -20.26 15.75
C VAL A 110 -19.09 -20.25 14.46
N ASP A 111 -17.87 -20.79 14.49
CA ASP A 111 -17.06 -20.96 13.30
C ASP A 111 -17.67 -22.10 12.44
N GLU A 112 -18.05 -21.78 11.20
CA GLU A 112 -18.75 -22.72 10.29
C GLU A 112 -17.93 -23.96 9.93
N VAL A 113 -16.59 -23.88 10.03
CA VAL A 113 -15.68 -24.97 9.65
C VAL A 113 -15.39 -25.88 10.84
N THR A 114 -15.14 -25.29 12.00
CA THR A 114 -14.70 -26.03 13.20
C THR A 114 -15.84 -26.35 14.17
N GLY A 115 -17.00 -25.68 14.04
CA GLY A 115 -18.13 -25.81 14.96
C GLY A 115 -17.86 -25.23 16.36
N LEU A 116 -16.70 -24.62 16.58
CA LEU A 116 -16.32 -24.02 17.86
C LEU A 116 -16.88 -22.60 17.97
N ALA A 117 -17.45 -22.28 19.13
CA ALA A 117 -17.89 -20.92 19.45
C ALA A 117 -16.67 -20.03 19.75
N ARG A 118 -16.64 -18.84 19.14
CA ARG A 118 -15.64 -17.79 19.34
C ARG A 118 -16.30 -16.56 19.92
N LYS A 119 -15.65 -15.95 20.90
CA LYS A 119 -16.06 -14.68 21.50
C LYS A 119 -15.48 -13.54 20.68
N VAL A 120 -16.32 -12.85 19.92
CA VAL A 120 -15.91 -11.77 19.02
C VAL A 120 -16.34 -10.44 19.61
N ILE A 121 -15.42 -9.48 19.74
CA ILE A 121 -15.77 -8.12 20.18
C ILE A 121 -16.62 -7.44 19.11
N SER A 122 -17.77 -6.90 19.52
CA SER A 122 -18.69 -6.16 18.66
C SER A 122 -18.63 -4.67 18.93
N GLU A 123 -19.02 -3.86 17.96
CA GLU A 123 -19.12 -2.42 18.14
C GLU A 123 -20.23 -2.08 19.15
N SER A 124 -19.87 -1.31 20.18
CA SER A 124 -20.81 -0.81 21.19
C SER A 124 -21.54 0.42 20.66
N LYS A 125 -22.86 0.51 20.91
CA LYS A 125 -23.61 1.76 20.71
C LYS A 125 -23.31 2.80 21.79
N ASP A 126 -22.82 2.36 22.95
CA ASP A 126 -22.43 3.22 24.06
C ASP A 126 -20.94 3.63 23.91
N PRO A 127 -20.63 4.94 23.81
CA PRO A 127 -19.28 5.46 23.65
C PRO A 127 -18.37 5.32 24.89
N ASP A 128 -18.94 5.05 26.07
CA ASP A 128 -18.18 4.93 27.32
C ASP A 128 -17.66 3.50 27.57
N LEU A 129 -18.29 2.49 26.97
CA LEU A 129 -17.83 1.10 27.07
C LEU A 129 -16.54 0.89 26.25
N ARG A 130 -15.46 0.50 26.94
CA ARG A 130 -14.15 0.24 26.34
C ARG A 130 -13.72 -1.19 26.63
N PRO A 131 -14.09 -2.16 25.77
CA PRO A 131 -13.78 -3.57 25.99
C PRO A 131 -12.27 -3.74 26.14
N ARG A 132 -11.87 -4.35 27.26
CA ARG A 132 -10.48 -4.49 27.66
C ARG A 132 -10.28 -5.73 28.50
N VAL A 133 -9.08 -6.28 28.42
CA VAL A 133 -8.60 -7.31 29.33
C VAL A 133 -7.52 -6.71 30.22
N SER A 134 -7.66 -6.88 31.54
CA SER A 134 -6.64 -6.48 32.51
C SER A 134 -6.08 -7.70 33.21
N ILE A 135 -4.77 -7.71 33.43
CA ILE A 135 -4.09 -8.79 34.15
C ILE A 135 -3.87 -8.35 35.59
N LYS A 136 -4.50 -9.09 36.50
CA LYS A 136 -4.51 -8.79 37.93
C LYS A 136 -3.55 -9.67 38.71
N ASP A 137 -3.08 -9.14 39.82
CA ASP A 137 -2.42 -9.92 40.86
C ASP A 137 -3.47 -10.67 41.72
N PRO A 138 -3.03 -11.59 42.60
CA PRO A 138 -3.93 -12.29 43.52
C PRO A 138 -4.70 -11.36 44.47
N SER A 139 -4.26 -10.11 44.66
CA SER A 139 -4.95 -9.10 45.48
C SER A 139 -6.03 -8.34 44.72
N GLY A 140 -6.18 -8.59 43.41
CA GLY A 140 -7.18 -7.96 42.55
C GLY A 140 -6.76 -6.62 41.94
N LYS A 141 -5.51 -6.19 42.13
CA LYS A 141 -4.94 -4.97 41.53
C LYS A 141 -4.33 -5.29 40.16
N THR A 142 -4.50 -4.39 39.20
CA THR A 142 -3.89 -4.55 37.88
C THR A 142 -2.37 -4.48 38.01
N LYS A 143 -1.67 -5.50 37.50
CA LYS A 143 -0.21 -5.53 37.52
C LYS A 143 0.35 -4.42 36.63
N LYS A 144 1.54 -3.93 36.98
CA LYS A 144 2.32 -3.04 36.11
C LYS A 144 3.21 -3.84 35.18
N ILE A 145 3.40 -3.31 33.98
CA ILE A 145 4.26 -3.91 32.96
C ILE A 145 5.74 -3.71 33.36
N PRO A 146 6.59 -4.75 33.32
CA PRO A 146 8.01 -4.64 33.61
C PRO A 146 8.70 -3.65 32.66
N GLY A 147 9.38 -2.64 33.22
CA GLY A 147 10.11 -1.64 32.42
C GLY A 147 9.28 -0.42 31.99
N GLY A 148 8.07 -0.22 32.54
CA GLY A 148 7.31 1.01 32.37
C GLY A 148 6.31 1.27 33.50
N ASP A 149 5.67 2.44 33.50
CA ASP A 149 4.66 2.81 34.51
C ASP A 149 3.22 2.41 34.09
N ARG A 150 3.10 1.67 32.99
CA ARG A 150 1.81 1.26 32.41
C ARG A 150 1.23 0.07 33.16
N GLU A 151 -0.08 0.11 33.38
CA GLU A 151 -0.84 -1.05 33.84
C GLU A 151 -0.97 -2.09 32.71
N ALA A 152 -0.99 -3.38 33.07
CA ALA A 152 -1.21 -4.51 32.18
C ALA A 152 -2.69 -4.57 31.75
N ARG A 153 -3.08 -3.56 30.97
CA ARG A 153 -4.43 -3.31 30.48
C ARG A 153 -4.40 -3.25 28.96
N TYR A 154 -5.03 -4.23 28.33
CA TYR A 154 -5.05 -4.42 26.89
C TYR A 154 -6.44 -4.06 26.36
N LEU A 155 -6.52 -2.99 25.57
CA LEU A 155 -7.77 -2.60 24.90
C LEU A 155 -8.04 -3.55 23.73
N LEU A 156 -9.29 -3.97 23.59
CA LEU A 156 -9.68 -4.90 22.53
C LEU A 156 -10.33 -4.14 21.37
N PRO A 157 -9.84 -4.29 20.12
CA PRO A 157 -10.49 -3.73 18.96
C PRO A 157 -11.76 -4.51 18.61
N VAL A 158 -12.62 -3.89 17.80
CA VAL A 158 -13.80 -4.54 17.23
C VAL A 158 -13.34 -5.67 16.29
N HIS A 159 -14.11 -6.75 16.23
CA HIS A 159 -13.81 -7.99 15.50
C HIS A 159 -12.64 -8.81 16.03
N ALA A 160 -12.10 -8.47 17.19
CA ALA A 160 -11.06 -9.26 17.81
C ALA A 160 -11.65 -10.51 18.48
N ASN A 161 -11.01 -11.67 18.27
CA ASN A 161 -11.42 -12.95 18.84
C ASN A 161 -10.76 -13.13 20.21
N VAL A 162 -11.54 -13.07 21.27
CA VAL A 162 -11.09 -13.31 22.64
C VAL A 162 -10.89 -14.81 22.85
N ILE A 163 -9.67 -15.21 23.19
CA ILE A 163 -9.30 -16.63 23.39
C ILE A 163 -9.40 -17.00 24.86
N VAL A 164 -9.03 -16.06 25.73
CA VAL A 164 -8.98 -16.28 27.17
C VAL A 164 -10.36 -16.23 27.78
N THR A 165 -10.52 -16.80 28.97
CA THR A 165 -11.73 -16.68 29.79
C THR A 165 -11.47 -15.82 31.03
N GLU A 166 -12.52 -15.20 31.56
CA GLU A 166 -12.41 -14.44 32.80
C GLU A 166 -12.04 -15.35 33.97
N GLY A 167 -11.04 -14.95 34.76
CA GLY A 167 -10.50 -15.76 35.86
C GLY A 167 -9.39 -16.74 35.45
N GLN A 168 -9.08 -16.86 34.16
CA GLN A 168 -7.97 -17.69 33.70
C GLN A 168 -6.62 -17.14 34.16
N GLU A 169 -5.72 -18.01 34.62
CA GLU A 169 -4.32 -17.67 34.86
C GLU A 169 -3.53 -17.71 33.56
N LEU A 170 -2.78 -16.63 33.28
CA LEU A 170 -1.89 -16.52 32.13
C LEU A 170 -0.45 -16.37 32.58
N GLU A 171 0.46 -16.85 31.75
CA GLU A 171 1.89 -16.56 31.83
C GLU A 171 2.26 -15.43 30.87
N ALA A 172 3.44 -14.83 31.09
CA ALA A 172 3.94 -13.82 30.15
C ALA A 172 4.14 -14.46 28.76
N GLY A 173 3.70 -13.80 27.70
CA GLY A 173 3.77 -14.28 26.32
C GLY A 173 2.55 -15.08 25.85
N ASP A 174 1.55 -15.30 26.72
CA ASP A 174 0.30 -15.94 26.34
C ASP A 174 -0.59 -14.99 25.51
N ILE A 175 -1.33 -15.58 24.56
CA ILE A 175 -2.24 -14.86 23.66
C ILE A 175 -3.56 -14.59 24.38
N ILE A 176 -3.89 -13.30 24.53
CA ILE A 176 -5.17 -12.85 25.06
C ILE A 176 -6.23 -12.90 23.97
N VAL A 177 -5.90 -12.31 22.81
CA VAL A 177 -6.83 -12.07 21.70
C VAL A 177 -6.12 -12.31 20.38
N LYS A 178 -6.82 -12.87 19.40
CA LYS A 178 -6.38 -12.91 18.01
C LYS A 178 -7.23 -11.96 17.18
N ILE A 179 -6.59 -11.02 16.52
CA ILE A 179 -7.24 -10.11 15.58
C ILE A 179 -7.10 -10.74 14.18
N PRO A 180 -8.19 -11.16 13.53
CA PRO A 180 -8.12 -11.56 12.14
C PRO A 180 -7.64 -10.38 11.29
N ARG A 181 -6.60 -10.57 10.49
CA ARG A 181 -6.13 -9.53 9.58
C ARG A 181 -7.17 -9.31 8.48
N GLU A 182 -7.52 -8.05 8.21
CA GLU A 182 -8.51 -7.73 7.17
C GLU A 182 -8.05 -8.15 5.76
N THR A 183 -6.73 -8.29 5.54
CA THR A 183 -6.16 -8.88 4.32
C THR A 183 -6.70 -10.29 4.04
N THR A 184 -7.17 -11.02 5.06
CA THR A 184 -7.76 -12.35 4.92
C THR A 184 -9.26 -12.31 4.59
N LYS A 185 -10.00 -11.28 5.02
CA LYS A 185 -11.45 -11.16 4.75
C LYS A 185 -11.77 -10.72 3.31
N THR A 186 -10.78 -10.29 2.53
CA THR A 186 -11.00 -9.78 1.15
C THR A 186 -10.09 -10.38 0.08
N LYS A 187 -9.28 -11.41 0.39
CA LYS A 187 -8.74 -12.31 -0.65
C LYS A 187 -9.77 -13.37 -1.04
N ASP A 188 -11.03 -12.96 -1.16
CA ASP A 188 -12.08 -13.77 -1.73
C ASP A 188 -11.77 -13.93 -3.21
N ILE A 189 -11.52 -15.17 -3.63
CA ILE A 189 -11.15 -15.56 -5.01
C ILE A 189 -12.22 -15.08 -6.01
N THR A 190 -13.46 -14.85 -5.52
CA THR A 190 -14.59 -14.34 -6.30
C THR A 190 -14.59 -12.81 -6.50
N GLY A 191 -13.84 -12.05 -5.69
CA GLY A 191 -13.86 -10.58 -5.64
C GLY A 191 -12.66 -9.85 -6.26
N GLY A 192 -11.73 -10.56 -6.92
CA GLY A 192 -10.47 -9.97 -7.40
C GLY A 192 -10.64 -8.82 -8.41
N LEU A 193 -11.56 -8.96 -9.37
CA LEU A 193 -11.75 -7.94 -10.40
C LEU A 193 -12.27 -6.59 -9.81
N PRO A 194 -13.26 -6.56 -8.90
CA PRO A 194 -13.64 -5.34 -8.17
C PRO A 194 -12.47 -4.58 -7.53
N ARG A 195 -11.50 -5.30 -6.94
CA ARG A 195 -10.32 -4.69 -6.33
C ARG A 195 -9.39 -4.06 -7.36
N VAL A 196 -9.17 -4.74 -8.49
CA VAL A 196 -8.38 -4.18 -9.60
C VAL A 196 -9.05 -2.92 -10.17
N VAL A 197 -10.38 -2.92 -10.29
CA VAL A 197 -11.15 -1.74 -10.71
C VAL A 197 -11.02 -0.60 -9.69
N GLU A 198 -11.09 -0.89 -8.40
CA GLU A 198 -10.89 0.10 -7.33
C GLU A 198 -9.51 0.77 -7.44
N LEU A 199 -8.46 -0.03 -7.65
CA LEU A 199 -7.08 0.44 -7.79
C LEU A 199 -6.88 1.27 -9.06
N PHE A 200 -7.37 0.81 -10.22
CA PHE A 200 -7.26 1.57 -11.48
C PHE A 200 -8.13 2.83 -11.51
N GLU A 201 -9.23 2.87 -10.78
CA GLU A 201 -10.02 4.09 -10.60
C GLU A 201 -9.47 5.00 -9.49
N ALA A 202 -8.35 4.64 -8.86
CA ALA A 202 -7.75 5.36 -7.74
C ALA A 202 -8.78 5.71 -6.66
N ARG A 203 -9.71 4.79 -6.39
CA ARG A 203 -10.78 5.00 -5.41
C ARG A 203 -10.21 4.88 -4.00
N LYS A 204 -10.75 5.68 -3.09
CA LYS A 204 -10.42 5.59 -1.68
C LYS A 204 -11.11 4.37 -1.06
N PRO A 205 -10.37 3.44 -0.42
CA PRO A 205 -10.97 2.32 0.28
C PRO A 205 -11.93 2.78 1.40
N LYS A 206 -12.93 1.96 1.72
CA LYS A 206 -13.84 2.25 2.84
C LYS A 206 -13.10 2.25 4.19
N ASP A 207 -12.26 1.24 4.39
CA ASP A 207 -11.41 1.09 5.57
C ASP A 207 -9.95 1.40 5.22
N CYS A 208 -9.61 2.69 5.21
CA CYS A 208 -8.25 3.15 4.92
C CYS A 208 -7.35 3.05 6.15
N ALA A 209 -6.18 2.43 6.00
CA ALA A 209 -5.09 2.60 6.95
C ALA A 209 -4.62 4.06 6.94
N ILE A 210 -4.41 4.62 8.14
CA ILE A 210 -3.80 5.95 8.29
C ILE A 210 -2.29 5.74 8.36
N ILE A 211 -1.55 6.36 7.44
CA ILE A 211 -0.09 6.31 7.40
C ILE A 211 0.52 7.55 8.05
N SER A 212 1.73 7.42 8.60
CA SER A 212 2.50 8.58 9.06
C SER A 212 2.96 9.43 7.88
N GLU A 213 2.91 10.75 7.99
CA GLU A 213 3.47 11.69 7.00
C GLU A 213 4.94 12.03 7.31
N ILE A 214 5.37 11.82 8.55
CA ILE A 214 6.70 12.21 9.05
C ILE A 214 7.39 11.06 9.79
N ASP A 215 8.71 11.11 9.85
CA ASP A 215 9.49 10.24 10.74
C ASP A 215 9.39 10.77 12.17
N GLY A 216 9.20 9.90 13.16
CA GLY A 216 9.15 10.35 14.55
C GLY A 216 8.74 9.31 15.57
N THR A 217 8.70 9.72 16.84
CA THR A 217 8.25 8.90 17.95
C THR A 217 6.76 9.06 18.19
N VAL A 218 6.05 7.95 18.34
CA VAL A 218 4.62 7.89 18.60
C VAL A 218 4.33 8.26 20.04
N SER A 219 3.35 9.14 20.23
CA SER A 219 2.75 9.47 21.52
C SER A 219 1.23 9.52 21.42
N PHE A 220 0.51 9.25 22.51
CA PHE A 220 -0.95 9.32 22.52
C PHE A 220 -1.45 10.62 23.17
N GLY A 221 -2.30 11.35 22.44
CA GLY A 221 -2.96 12.56 22.94
C GLY A 221 -4.25 12.24 23.72
N LYS A 222 -4.95 13.29 24.17
CA LYS A 222 -6.29 13.14 24.76
C LYS A 222 -7.28 12.65 23.70
N ASP A 223 -8.01 11.60 24.02
CA ASP A 223 -9.11 11.10 23.19
C ASP A 223 -10.15 12.21 22.97
N THR A 224 -10.57 12.40 21.73
CA THR A 224 -11.65 13.32 21.35
C THR A 224 -12.92 12.50 21.08
N LYS A 225 -14.11 13.13 21.10
CA LYS A 225 -15.43 12.48 20.88
C LYS A 225 -15.38 11.40 19.78
N GLY A 226 -15.30 10.12 20.17
CA GLY A 226 -15.29 8.98 19.25
C GLY A 226 -13.98 8.68 18.49
N LYS A 227 -12.90 9.43 18.70
CA LYS A 227 -11.61 9.24 18.00
C LYS A 227 -10.42 9.27 18.97
N ARG A 228 -9.47 8.36 18.76
CA ARG A 228 -8.18 8.32 19.46
C ARG A 228 -7.19 9.21 18.74
N LYS A 229 -6.44 10.01 19.49
CA LYS A 229 -5.45 10.94 18.95
C LYS A 229 -4.06 10.33 19.06
N VAL A 230 -3.40 10.12 17.93
CA VAL A 230 -2.01 9.68 17.84
C VAL A 230 -1.18 10.87 17.38
N LEU A 231 -0.13 11.18 18.13
CA LEU A 231 0.78 12.29 17.89
C LEU A 231 2.13 11.70 17.48
N ILE A 232 2.69 12.16 16.37
CA ILE A 232 4.01 11.75 15.93
C ILE A 232 4.94 12.94 16.12
N LYS A 233 5.96 12.75 16.94
CA LYS A 233 6.94 13.78 17.29
C LYS A 233 8.22 13.56 16.49
N PRO A 234 8.55 14.43 15.52
CA PRO A 234 9.82 14.35 14.82
C PRO A 234 10.97 14.81 15.75
N GLU A 235 12.21 14.46 15.42
CA GLU A 235 13.38 14.99 16.15
C GLU A 235 13.52 16.51 15.99
N VAL A 236 13.09 17.04 14.84
CA VAL A 236 13.11 18.47 14.52
C VAL A 236 11.81 18.84 13.81
N GLY A 237 11.09 19.82 14.34
CA GLY A 237 9.85 20.35 13.75
C GLY A 237 8.63 20.18 14.63
N ASP A 238 7.45 20.43 14.05
CA ASP A 238 6.17 20.37 14.74
C ASP A 238 5.62 18.94 14.80
N GLU A 239 4.90 18.63 15.89
CA GLU A 239 4.22 17.36 16.07
C GLU A 239 3.04 17.24 15.10
N MET A 240 2.89 16.07 14.45
CA MET A 240 1.76 15.80 13.57
C MET A 240 0.69 14.99 14.27
N GLU A 241 -0.57 15.39 14.10
CA GLU A 241 -1.72 14.80 14.77
C GLU A 241 -2.58 13.93 13.84
N TYR A 242 -2.81 12.69 14.25
CA TYR A 242 -3.62 11.70 13.53
C TYR A 242 -4.83 11.29 14.36
N LEU A 243 -6.01 11.31 13.74
CA LEU A 243 -7.27 10.95 14.40
C LEU A 243 -7.74 9.58 13.93
N ILE A 244 -7.63 8.58 14.80
CA ILE A 244 -8.01 7.19 14.52
C ILE A 244 -9.40 6.91 15.10
N PRO A 245 -10.38 6.40 14.34
CA PRO A 245 -11.69 6.02 14.86
C PRO A 245 -11.58 5.03 16.03
N ARG A 246 -12.45 5.18 17.04
CA ARG A 246 -12.54 4.18 18.13
C ARG A 246 -12.97 2.82 17.58
N GLY A 247 -12.48 1.75 18.21
CA GLY A 247 -12.77 0.37 17.82
C GLY A 247 -11.81 -0.21 16.78
N LYS A 248 -11.08 0.62 16.03
CA LYS A 248 -10.02 0.14 15.12
C LYS A 248 -8.75 -0.22 15.89
N HIS A 249 -8.05 -1.25 15.42
CA HIS A 249 -6.78 -1.67 15.97
C HIS A 249 -5.68 -0.69 15.57
N ILE A 250 -5.08 -0.04 16.57
CA ILE A 250 -3.89 0.79 16.38
C ILE A 250 -2.71 -0.15 16.49
N GLY A 251 -1.92 -0.19 15.43
CA GLY A 251 -0.74 -1.04 15.42
C GLY A 251 0.35 -0.51 16.33
N VAL A 252 0.56 0.79 16.35
CA VAL A 252 1.72 1.41 17.02
C VAL A 252 1.52 1.58 18.53
N HIS A 253 2.61 1.50 19.30
CA HIS A 253 2.62 1.75 20.74
C HIS A 253 3.28 3.09 21.09
N ASP A 254 2.98 3.56 22.30
CA ASP A 254 3.57 4.78 22.87
C ASP A 254 5.08 4.58 23.05
N GLY A 255 5.87 5.46 22.46
CA GLY A 255 7.33 5.40 22.42
C GLY A 255 7.93 4.66 21.21
N ASP A 256 7.11 4.08 20.32
CA ASP A 256 7.63 3.46 19.09
C ASP A 256 8.12 4.53 18.11
N PHE A 257 9.22 4.23 17.40
CA PHE A 257 9.67 5.06 16.28
C PHE A 257 9.02 4.56 14.99
N VAL A 258 8.35 5.46 14.27
CA VAL A 258 7.69 5.17 12.99
C VAL A 258 8.28 6.01 11.88
N ARG A 259 8.31 5.45 10.68
CA ARG A 259 8.77 6.16 9.48
C ARG A 259 7.60 6.73 8.67
N ALA A 260 7.88 7.76 7.88
CA ALA A 260 6.96 8.29 6.89
C ALA A 260 6.50 7.16 5.96
N GLY A 261 5.18 7.06 5.78
CA GLY A 261 4.51 6.01 5.01
C GLY A 261 4.15 4.76 5.79
N GLU A 262 4.59 4.61 7.04
CA GLU A 262 4.26 3.46 7.87
C GLU A 262 2.81 3.54 8.39
N PRO A 263 2.01 2.46 8.30
CA PRO A 263 0.63 2.45 8.77
C PRO A 263 0.54 2.44 10.30
N LEU A 264 -0.22 3.39 10.84
CA LEU A 264 -0.51 3.53 12.28
C LEU A 264 -1.66 2.62 12.73
N MET A 265 -2.53 2.25 11.78
CA MET A 265 -3.74 1.47 11.98
C MET A 265 -3.86 0.40 10.89
N ASP A 266 -4.45 -0.74 11.24
CA ASP A 266 -4.76 -1.79 10.26
C ASP A 266 -5.84 -1.32 9.27
N GLY A 267 -5.64 -1.58 7.98
CA GLY A 267 -6.57 -1.22 6.91
C GLY A 267 -5.89 -1.28 5.54
N ALA A 268 -6.66 -1.01 4.48
CA ALA A 268 -6.11 -0.91 3.14
C ALA A 268 -5.36 0.42 2.94
N ALA A 269 -4.19 0.38 2.31
CA ALA A 269 -3.45 1.61 2.04
C ALA A 269 -4.20 2.46 0.99
N ASN A 270 -4.23 3.78 1.20
CA ASN A 270 -4.84 4.73 0.29
C ASN A 270 -3.79 5.22 -0.74
N PRO A 271 -4.00 5.01 -2.05
CA PRO A 271 -3.08 5.45 -3.11
C PRO A 271 -2.73 6.94 -3.06
N HIS A 272 -3.70 7.79 -2.67
CA HIS A 272 -3.49 9.24 -2.59
C HIS A 272 -2.55 9.64 -1.45
N ASP A 273 -2.65 8.96 -0.31
CA ASP A 273 -1.80 9.22 0.85
C ASP A 273 -0.37 8.74 0.56
N ILE A 274 -0.23 7.58 -0.10
CA ILE A 274 1.07 7.07 -0.58
C ILE A 274 1.74 8.08 -1.53
N LEU A 275 0.99 8.66 -2.47
CA LEU A 275 1.54 9.65 -3.39
C LEU A 275 2.09 10.87 -2.67
N LYS A 276 1.31 11.38 -1.70
CA LYS A 276 1.65 12.59 -0.94
C LYS A 276 2.89 12.38 -0.08
N VAL A 277 3.02 11.22 0.57
CA VAL A 277 4.06 10.95 1.56
C VAL A 277 5.32 10.32 0.94
N LEU A 278 5.15 9.26 0.15
CA LEU A 278 6.25 8.44 -0.38
C LEU A 278 6.61 8.79 -1.84
N GLY A 279 5.75 9.54 -2.53
CA GLY A 279 5.96 9.98 -3.90
C GLY A 279 5.58 8.96 -4.98
N GLU A 280 5.76 9.36 -6.24
CA GLU A 280 5.28 8.64 -7.42
C GLU A 280 5.88 7.23 -7.57
N LYS A 281 7.19 7.07 -7.28
CA LYS A 281 7.87 5.77 -7.45
C LYS A 281 7.34 4.72 -6.48
N ALA A 282 7.13 5.11 -5.22
CA ALA A 282 6.58 4.23 -4.21
C ALA A 282 5.13 3.87 -4.52
N LEU A 283 4.33 4.85 -4.96
CA LEU A 283 2.97 4.59 -5.43
C LEU A 283 2.94 3.64 -6.63
N ALA A 284 3.81 3.85 -7.61
CA ALA A 284 3.83 3.02 -8.81
C ALA A 284 4.15 1.58 -8.47
N LYS A 285 5.15 1.36 -7.61
CA LYS A 285 5.47 0.04 -7.07
C LYS A 285 4.28 -0.58 -6.33
N TYR A 286 3.65 0.18 -5.45
CA TYR A 286 2.46 -0.27 -4.70
C TYR A 286 1.32 -0.72 -5.63
N LEU A 287 0.96 0.09 -6.63
CA LEU A 287 -0.10 -0.25 -7.58
C LEU A 287 0.25 -1.49 -8.41
N VAL A 288 1.50 -1.61 -8.86
CA VAL A 288 1.96 -2.79 -9.59
C VAL A 288 1.87 -4.04 -8.72
N ASP A 289 2.42 -4.00 -7.50
CA ASP A 289 2.43 -5.14 -6.59
C ASP A 289 1.01 -5.59 -6.23
N GLU A 290 0.11 -4.68 -5.84
CA GLU A 290 -1.27 -4.99 -5.46
C GLU A 290 -2.09 -5.59 -6.61
N ILE A 291 -2.03 -4.99 -7.80
CA ILE A 291 -2.77 -5.49 -8.98
C ILE A 291 -2.22 -6.86 -9.39
N GLN A 292 -0.89 -6.98 -9.38
CA GLN A 292 -0.20 -8.21 -9.74
C GLN A 292 -0.51 -9.34 -8.76
N GLU A 293 -0.67 -9.07 -7.46
CA GLU A 293 -1.12 -10.05 -6.48
C GLU A 293 -2.47 -10.65 -6.83
N VAL A 294 -3.44 -9.82 -7.25
CA VAL A 294 -4.77 -10.31 -7.66
C VAL A 294 -4.66 -11.24 -8.87
N TYR A 295 -3.91 -10.86 -9.91
CA TYR A 295 -3.72 -11.72 -11.09
C TYR A 295 -2.97 -13.00 -10.76
N ARG A 296 -1.94 -12.93 -9.91
CA ARG A 296 -1.18 -14.09 -9.42
C ARG A 296 -2.08 -15.05 -8.64
N LEU A 297 -2.99 -14.54 -7.80
CA LEU A 297 -3.97 -15.35 -7.07
C LEU A 297 -4.92 -16.09 -8.02
N GLN A 298 -5.28 -15.48 -9.15
CA GLN A 298 -6.07 -16.11 -10.21
C GLN A 298 -5.25 -17.04 -11.13
N GLY A 299 -3.95 -17.20 -10.88
CA GLY A 299 -3.04 -18.03 -11.68
C GLY A 299 -2.64 -17.41 -13.02
N VAL A 300 -3.01 -16.14 -13.28
CA VAL A 300 -2.65 -15.42 -14.50
C VAL A 300 -1.30 -14.76 -14.31
N LYS A 301 -0.35 -15.08 -15.18
CA LYS A 301 0.99 -14.47 -15.18
C LYS A 301 1.02 -13.29 -16.15
N ILE A 302 1.04 -12.08 -15.62
CA ILE A 302 1.21 -10.84 -16.39
C ILE A 302 2.61 -10.29 -16.08
N ASN A 303 3.28 -9.70 -17.06
CA ASN A 303 4.53 -9.00 -16.80
C ASN A 303 4.24 -7.58 -16.28
N ASP A 304 4.97 -7.15 -15.26
CA ASP A 304 4.78 -5.88 -14.56
C ASP A 304 4.78 -4.67 -15.52
N LYS A 305 5.51 -4.74 -16.65
CA LYS A 305 5.55 -3.71 -17.70
C LYS A 305 4.16 -3.26 -18.19
N HIS A 306 3.19 -4.17 -18.19
CA HIS A 306 1.84 -3.89 -18.67
C HIS A 306 1.07 -3.03 -17.68
N ILE A 307 1.22 -3.31 -16.38
CA ILE A 307 0.58 -2.55 -15.32
C ILE A 307 1.27 -1.19 -15.20
N GLU A 308 2.61 -1.15 -15.26
CA GLU A 308 3.39 0.10 -15.29
C GLU A 308 2.95 1.04 -16.41
N ALA A 309 2.62 0.50 -17.59
CA ALA A 309 2.13 1.30 -18.71
C ALA A 309 0.81 2.02 -18.38
N ILE A 310 -0.06 1.40 -17.59
CA ILE A 310 -1.34 1.98 -17.14
C ILE A 310 -1.09 2.96 -15.99
N THR A 311 -0.28 2.57 -14.99
CA THR A 311 0.09 3.44 -13.87
C THR A 311 0.74 4.75 -14.33
N ARG A 312 1.55 4.69 -15.38
CA ARG A 312 2.11 5.88 -16.04
C ARG A 312 1.03 6.81 -16.61
N GLN A 313 -0.07 6.28 -17.14
CA GLN A 313 -1.19 7.11 -17.61
C GLN A 313 -1.95 7.74 -16.45
N MET A 314 -2.11 7.02 -15.34
CA MET A 314 -2.76 7.54 -14.13
C MET A 314 -1.98 8.68 -13.46
N LEU A 315 -0.66 8.71 -13.63
CA LEU A 315 0.28 9.72 -13.10
C LEU A 315 0.73 10.76 -14.14
N ARG A 316 -0.01 10.92 -15.24
CA ARG A 316 0.37 11.81 -16.35
C ARG A 316 0.22 13.31 -16.03
N ARG A 317 -0.56 13.67 -15.00
CA ARG A 317 -0.90 15.05 -14.68
C ARG A 317 -0.28 15.55 -13.38
N VAL A 318 -0.08 16.85 -13.33
CA VAL A 318 0.44 17.61 -12.17
C VAL A 318 -0.57 18.71 -11.84
N ARG A 319 -0.84 18.91 -10.56
CA ARG A 319 -1.61 20.07 -10.07
C ARG A 319 -0.65 21.19 -9.69
N ILE A 320 -0.89 22.40 -10.19
CA ILE A 320 -0.06 23.56 -9.89
C ILE A 320 -0.37 24.09 -8.50
N LYS A 321 0.66 24.22 -7.65
CA LYS A 321 0.55 24.77 -6.30
C LYS A 321 0.92 26.25 -6.26
N ASP A 322 2.03 26.62 -6.88
CA ASP A 322 2.46 28.01 -7.08
C ASP A 322 2.80 28.18 -8.56
N PRO A 323 2.08 29.02 -9.32
CA PRO A 323 2.38 29.24 -10.73
C PRO A 323 3.70 29.97 -10.97
N GLY A 324 4.29 30.63 -9.95
CA GLY A 324 5.51 31.41 -10.13
C GLY A 324 5.35 32.48 -11.21
N GLU A 325 6.30 32.53 -12.14
CA GLU A 325 6.28 33.45 -13.31
C GLU A 325 6.03 32.69 -14.62
N THR A 326 5.31 31.58 -14.54
CA THR A 326 4.87 30.80 -15.72
C THR A 326 3.49 31.27 -16.20
N THR A 327 3.01 30.69 -17.30
CA THR A 327 1.65 30.92 -17.80
C THR A 327 0.57 30.11 -17.05
N PHE A 328 0.94 29.31 -16.06
CA PHE A 328 -0.01 28.47 -15.34
C PHE A 328 -0.87 29.25 -14.35
N LEU A 329 -2.01 28.67 -13.99
CA LEU A 329 -2.87 29.12 -12.91
C LEU A 329 -2.72 28.22 -11.68
N ALA A 330 -2.97 28.78 -10.49
CA ALA A 330 -3.02 27.98 -9.27
C ALA A 330 -4.17 26.95 -9.35
N ASP A 331 -3.93 25.75 -8.84
CA ASP A 331 -4.82 24.57 -8.91
C ASP A 331 -5.13 24.05 -10.32
N GLU A 332 -4.51 24.61 -11.35
CA GLU A 332 -4.60 24.10 -12.71
C GLU A 332 -4.02 22.68 -12.80
N GLN A 333 -4.67 21.82 -13.58
CA GLN A 333 -4.20 20.46 -13.84
C GLN A 333 -3.64 20.42 -15.25
N VAL A 334 -2.32 20.26 -15.36
CA VAL A 334 -1.62 20.26 -16.65
C VAL A 334 -0.92 18.93 -16.85
N GLU A 335 -0.56 18.63 -18.11
CA GLU A 335 0.26 17.47 -18.38
C GLU A 335 1.68 17.64 -17.85
N LYS A 336 2.29 16.55 -17.41
CA LYS A 336 3.64 16.57 -16.84
C LYS A 336 4.71 17.06 -17.82
N HIS A 337 4.53 16.79 -19.11
CA HIS A 337 5.47 17.24 -20.14
C HIS A 337 5.36 18.76 -20.38
N GLU A 338 4.14 19.30 -20.50
CA GLU A 338 3.90 20.75 -20.59
C GLU A 338 4.43 21.49 -19.35
N PHE A 339 4.17 20.95 -18.15
CA PHE A 339 4.71 21.48 -16.90
C PHE A 339 6.24 21.58 -16.92
N GLN A 340 6.92 20.56 -17.44
CA GLN A 340 8.37 20.55 -17.55
C GLN A 340 8.86 21.55 -18.59
N GLU A 341 8.28 21.57 -19.79
CA GLU A 341 8.68 22.47 -20.87
C GLU A 341 8.50 23.94 -20.48
N GLU A 342 7.37 24.27 -19.85
CA GLU A 342 7.07 25.63 -19.41
C GLU A 342 8.01 26.09 -18.29
N ASN A 343 8.30 25.21 -17.34
CA ASN A 343 9.27 25.51 -16.28
C ASN A 343 10.68 25.70 -16.83
N GLU A 344 11.11 24.89 -17.81
CA GLU A 344 12.39 25.09 -18.48
C GLU A 344 12.43 26.41 -19.26
N ARG A 345 11.31 26.82 -19.87
CA ARG A 345 11.17 28.14 -20.52
C ARG A 345 11.30 29.28 -19.51
N ALA A 346 10.59 29.21 -18.39
CA ALA A 346 10.64 30.23 -17.34
C ALA A 346 12.05 30.37 -16.73
N LYS A 347 12.71 29.23 -16.42
CA LYS A 347 14.10 29.21 -15.95
C LYS A 347 15.07 29.85 -16.94
N LYS A 348 14.93 29.55 -18.24
CA LYS A 348 15.77 30.15 -19.30
C LYS A 348 15.61 31.67 -19.39
N LYS A 349 14.43 32.19 -19.04
CA LYS A 349 14.17 33.64 -18.95
C LYS A 349 14.61 34.26 -17.62
N GLY A 350 15.16 33.46 -16.70
CA GLY A 350 15.58 33.91 -15.37
C GLY A 350 14.43 34.06 -14.36
N GLY A 351 13.22 33.63 -14.71
CA GLY A 351 12.04 33.73 -13.85
C GLY A 351 11.88 32.56 -12.89
N LYS A 352 10.98 32.73 -11.91
CA LYS A 352 10.67 31.68 -10.92
C LYS A 352 9.81 30.58 -11.58
N PRO A 353 10.25 29.30 -11.61
CA PRO A 353 9.44 28.21 -12.14
C PRO A 353 8.22 27.93 -11.26
N ALA A 354 7.18 27.36 -11.86
CA ALA A 354 6.02 26.87 -11.14
C ALA A 354 6.36 25.65 -10.29
N THR A 355 5.74 25.57 -9.12
CA THR A 355 5.75 24.37 -8.28
C THR A 355 4.41 23.65 -8.40
N GLY A 356 4.46 22.33 -8.49
CA GLY A 356 3.28 21.50 -8.62
C GLY A 356 3.43 20.18 -7.88
N GLU A 357 2.31 19.58 -7.54
CA GLU A 357 2.23 18.27 -6.91
C GLU A 357 1.72 17.23 -7.92
N PRO A 358 2.30 16.02 -7.97
CA PRO A 358 1.77 14.93 -8.80
C PRO A 358 0.31 14.65 -8.48
N LEU A 359 -0.50 14.39 -9.52
CA LEU A 359 -1.91 14.10 -9.36
C LEU A 359 -2.22 12.67 -9.83
N LEU A 360 -2.72 11.84 -8.93
CA LEU A 360 -3.23 10.51 -9.26
C LEU A 360 -4.66 10.61 -9.76
N LEU A 361 -4.90 10.22 -11.02
CA LEU A 361 -6.23 10.13 -11.60
C LEU A 361 -6.58 8.67 -11.93
N GLY A 362 -7.82 8.27 -11.64
CA GLY A 362 -8.37 7.01 -12.09
C GLY A 362 -8.42 6.95 -13.62
N ILE A 363 -8.36 5.75 -14.21
CA ILE A 363 -8.28 5.55 -15.67
C ILE A 363 -9.44 6.22 -16.43
N THR A 364 -10.66 6.25 -15.87
CA THR A 364 -11.80 6.94 -16.48
C THR A 364 -11.54 8.44 -16.57
N LYS A 365 -11.13 9.08 -15.47
CA LYS A 365 -10.85 10.52 -15.43
C LYS A 365 -9.60 10.89 -16.23
N ALA A 366 -8.56 10.06 -16.19
CA ALA A 366 -7.36 10.24 -16.99
C ALA A 366 -7.67 10.18 -18.49
N SER A 367 -8.55 9.26 -18.92
CA SER A 367 -8.94 9.10 -20.33
C SER A 367 -9.83 10.24 -20.85
N LEU A 368 -10.64 10.84 -19.99
CA LEU A 368 -11.45 12.03 -20.33
C LEU A 368 -10.62 13.31 -20.39
N SER A 369 -9.45 13.31 -19.73
CA SER A 369 -8.55 14.46 -19.63
C SER A 369 -7.38 14.36 -20.61
N THR A 370 -7.52 13.65 -21.73
CA THR A 370 -6.49 13.60 -22.77
C THR A 370 -6.52 14.86 -23.64
N GLU A 371 -5.39 15.25 -24.22
CA GLU A 371 -5.30 16.37 -25.17
C GLU A 371 -6.23 16.21 -26.38
N SER A 372 -6.29 15.01 -26.96
CA SER A 372 -7.19 14.72 -28.08
C SER A 372 -8.63 14.70 -27.57
N PHE A 373 -9.37 15.78 -27.82
CA PHE A 373 -10.79 15.85 -27.51
C PHE A 373 -11.58 14.87 -28.38
N ILE A 374 -11.09 14.52 -29.59
CA ILE A 374 -11.68 13.49 -30.46
C ILE A 374 -11.59 12.12 -29.78
N SER A 375 -10.42 11.77 -29.27
CA SER A 375 -10.21 10.53 -28.50
C SER A 375 -11.02 10.51 -27.20
N ALA A 376 -11.04 11.61 -26.44
CA ALA A 376 -11.80 11.72 -25.21
C ALA A 376 -13.32 11.59 -25.45
N ALA A 377 -13.85 12.27 -26.47
CA ALA A 377 -15.27 12.23 -26.85
C ALA A 377 -15.73 10.83 -27.30
N SER A 378 -14.82 10.03 -27.86
CA SER A 378 -15.08 8.63 -28.23
C SER A 378 -15.14 7.67 -27.04
N PHE A 379 -14.65 8.07 -25.87
CA PHE A 379 -14.63 7.22 -24.68
C PHE A 379 -15.95 7.31 -23.90
N GLN A 380 -16.22 8.46 -23.28
CA GLN A 380 -17.43 8.74 -22.49
C GLN A 380 -17.72 10.25 -22.48
N GLU A 381 -18.88 10.65 -21.93
CA GLU A 381 -19.23 12.05 -21.68
C GLU A 381 -19.12 12.98 -22.92
N THR A 382 -19.47 12.46 -24.10
CA THR A 382 -19.30 13.11 -25.40
C THR A 382 -19.82 14.55 -25.44
N THR A 383 -21.01 14.81 -24.89
CA THR A 383 -21.59 16.16 -24.83
C THR A 383 -20.70 17.13 -24.06
N ARG A 384 -20.23 16.75 -22.87
CA ARG A 384 -19.38 17.60 -22.04
C ARG A 384 -18.05 17.92 -22.75
N VAL A 385 -17.41 16.88 -23.31
CA VAL A 385 -16.11 17.01 -23.99
C VAL A 385 -16.22 17.93 -25.21
N LEU A 386 -17.25 17.76 -26.05
CA LEU A 386 -17.42 18.58 -27.25
C LEU A 386 -17.81 20.01 -26.91
N THR A 387 -18.62 20.24 -25.88
CA THR A 387 -18.94 21.60 -25.42
C THR A 387 -17.69 22.32 -24.92
N GLU A 388 -16.87 21.68 -24.09
CA GLU A 388 -15.62 22.27 -23.58
C GLU A 388 -14.63 22.57 -24.71
N ALA A 389 -14.50 21.65 -25.68
CA ALA A 389 -13.66 21.84 -26.85
C ALA A 389 -14.14 23.00 -27.73
N ALA A 390 -15.45 23.15 -27.93
CA ALA A 390 -16.05 24.24 -28.71
C ALA A 390 -15.88 25.60 -28.01
N VAL A 391 -16.14 25.66 -26.70
CA VAL A 391 -15.98 26.90 -25.91
C VAL A 391 -14.52 27.36 -25.89
N SER A 392 -13.59 26.42 -25.80
CA SER A 392 -12.15 26.70 -25.74
C SER A 392 -11.49 26.83 -27.11
N GLY A 393 -12.23 26.59 -28.21
CA GLY A 393 -11.66 26.56 -29.56
C GLY A 393 -10.51 25.56 -29.73
N ARG A 394 -10.59 24.38 -29.09
CA ARG A 394 -9.47 23.41 -29.09
C ARG A 394 -9.17 22.89 -30.48
N THR A 395 -7.88 22.77 -30.78
CA THR A 395 -7.38 22.13 -32.00
C THR A 395 -6.77 20.77 -31.65
N ASP A 396 -7.15 19.72 -32.37
CA ASP A 396 -6.59 18.37 -32.20
C ASP A 396 -5.45 18.14 -33.19
N TYR A 397 -4.26 17.82 -32.68
CA TYR A 397 -3.05 17.61 -33.50
C TYR A 397 -2.91 16.19 -34.05
N LEU A 398 -3.87 15.31 -33.74
CA LEU A 398 -3.94 13.94 -34.22
C LEU A 398 -2.68 13.11 -33.89
N ALA A 399 -2.16 13.21 -32.66
CA ALA A 399 -0.90 12.60 -32.25
C ALA A 399 -1.02 11.14 -31.78
N GLY A 400 -2.22 10.71 -31.42
CA GLY A 400 -2.55 9.38 -30.88
C GLY A 400 -3.21 8.45 -31.89
N LEU A 401 -3.64 7.29 -31.40
CA LEU A 401 -4.16 6.22 -32.25
C LEU A 401 -5.63 6.43 -32.62
N LYS A 402 -6.49 6.77 -31.65
CA LYS A 402 -7.96 6.77 -31.82
C LYS A 402 -8.42 7.86 -32.78
N GLU A 403 -7.89 9.05 -32.60
CA GLU A 403 -8.13 10.19 -33.49
C GLU A 403 -7.80 9.89 -34.96
N ASN A 404 -6.67 9.22 -35.24
CA ASN A 404 -6.27 8.88 -36.61
C ASN A 404 -7.16 7.79 -37.19
N VAL A 405 -7.60 6.83 -36.38
CA VAL A 405 -8.61 5.83 -36.82
C VAL A 405 -9.92 6.52 -37.19
N ILE A 406 -10.44 7.43 -36.34
CA ILE A 406 -11.69 8.15 -36.60
C ILE A 406 -11.59 9.02 -37.86
N MET A 407 -10.43 9.64 -38.08
CA MET A 407 -10.17 10.49 -39.25
C MET A 407 -9.79 9.70 -40.52
N GLY A 408 -9.69 8.36 -40.45
CA GLY A 408 -9.28 7.52 -41.59
C GLY A 408 -7.82 7.72 -42.03
N ARG A 409 -6.94 8.17 -41.13
CA ARG A 409 -5.51 8.36 -41.38
C ARG A 409 -4.70 7.15 -40.89
N LEU A 410 -3.47 7.02 -41.39
CA LEU A 410 -2.52 6.05 -40.85
C LEU A 410 -2.24 6.36 -39.37
N ILE A 411 -2.42 5.36 -38.51
CA ILE A 411 -2.13 5.49 -37.08
C ILE A 411 -0.62 5.69 -36.84
N PRO A 412 -0.20 6.47 -35.83
CA PRO A 412 1.21 6.69 -35.50
C PRO A 412 1.87 5.49 -34.79
N ALA A 413 1.58 4.27 -35.24
CA ALA A 413 2.15 3.02 -34.76
C ALA A 413 2.43 2.07 -35.93
N GLY A 414 3.34 1.11 -35.73
CA GLY A 414 3.75 0.18 -36.79
C GLY A 414 4.30 0.90 -38.03
N THR A 415 3.72 0.66 -39.20
CA THR A 415 4.12 1.27 -40.48
C THR A 415 3.77 2.76 -40.58
N GLY A 416 2.88 3.28 -39.74
CA GLY A 416 2.51 4.69 -39.76
C GLY A 416 3.40 5.61 -38.92
N ILE A 417 4.40 5.07 -38.23
CA ILE A 417 5.41 5.86 -37.51
C ILE A 417 6.16 6.77 -38.51
N SER A 418 6.38 8.03 -38.14
CA SER A 418 7.01 9.05 -39.00
C SER A 418 8.35 8.63 -39.62
N ARG A 419 9.10 7.75 -38.94
CA ARG A 419 10.36 7.17 -39.45
C ARG A 419 10.19 6.41 -40.78
N TYR A 420 9.04 5.77 -40.99
CA TYR A 420 8.76 5.03 -42.24
C TYR A 420 8.19 5.90 -43.35
N LYS A 421 7.63 7.08 -43.04
CA LYS A 421 7.07 8.00 -44.06
C LYS A 421 8.11 8.51 -45.05
N ASN A 422 9.36 8.66 -44.60
CA ASN A 422 10.46 9.22 -45.39
C ASN A 422 11.53 8.18 -45.74
N LEU A 423 11.20 6.87 -45.65
CA LEU A 423 12.17 5.83 -45.98
C LEU A 423 12.39 5.83 -47.50
N LYS A 424 13.56 6.31 -47.94
CA LYS A 424 13.98 6.18 -49.34
C LYS A 424 14.72 4.86 -49.48
N ILE A 425 14.23 4.01 -50.38
CA ILE A 425 14.90 2.76 -50.74
C ILE A 425 15.93 3.12 -51.80
N ASP A 426 17.20 2.95 -51.47
CA ASP A 426 18.29 3.05 -52.43
C ASP A 426 18.50 1.68 -53.05
N VAL A 427 18.01 1.49 -54.27
CA VAL A 427 18.19 0.25 -55.01
C VAL A 427 19.53 0.36 -55.72
N LYS A 428 20.52 -0.43 -55.28
CA LYS A 428 21.72 -0.64 -56.10
C LYS A 428 21.25 -1.31 -57.39
N GLU A 429 21.42 -0.61 -58.50
CA GLU A 429 21.02 -1.05 -59.83
C GLU A 429 21.34 -2.54 -60.05
N GLU A 430 20.30 -3.36 -60.23
CA GLU A 430 20.43 -4.57 -61.05
C GLU A 430 20.12 -4.19 -62.50
N PRO A 431 20.81 -4.81 -63.49
CA PRO A 431 20.89 -4.30 -64.85
C PRO A 431 19.52 -4.19 -65.54
N ALA A 432 19.40 -3.18 -66.38
CA ALA A 432 18.24 -2.88 -67.19
C ALA A 432 17.80 -4.06 -68.08
N GLU A 433 16.71 -4.74 -67.72
CA GLU A 433 15.97 -5.62 -68.64
C GLU A 433 14.46 -5.32 -68.74
N TYR A 434 13.97 -4.25 -68.11
CA TYR A 434 12.54 -3.85 -68.22
C TYR A 434 12.31 -2.47 -68.85
N SER A 435 13.27 -1.96 -69.63
CA SER A 435 13.12 -0.68 -70.34
C SER A 435 12.35 -0.77 -71.66
N GLU A 436 12.12 -1.95 -72.25
CA GLU A 436 11.49 -2.03 -73.58
C GLU A 436 9.96 -2.15 -73.57
N ALA A 437 9.33 -2.48 -72.44
CA ALA A 437 7.87 -2.68 -72.40
C ALA A 437 7.04 -1.39 -72.34
N VAL A 438 7.63 -0.23 -72.00
CA VAL A 438 6.87 1.03 -71.84
C VAL A 438 6.93 1.92 -73.10
N GLY A 439 7.85 1.64 -74.04
CA GLY A 439 7.98 2.37 -75.31
C GLY A 439 6.95 1.96 -76.37
N MET A 440 6.48 0.71 -76.37
CA MET A 440 5.55 0.21 -77.40
C MET A 440 4.07 0.54 -77.16
N ALA A 441 3.67 0.93 -75.95
CA ALA A 441 2.25 1.20 -75.62
C ALA A 441 1.80 2.65 -75.91
N ARG A 442 2.68 3.54 -76.43
CA ARG A 442 2.34 4.94 -76.77
C ARG A 442 2.31 5.24 -78.28
N GLY A 443 2.44 4.21 -79.13
CA GLY A 443 2.49 4.38 -80.60
C GLY A 443 1.28 3.86 -81.37
N ALA A 444 0.20 3.41 -80.72
CA ALA A 444 -0.95 2.79 -81.40
C ALA A 444 -2.30 3.31 -80.91
N THR A 445 -2.54 4.61 -81.05
CA THR A 445 -3.88 5.20 -81.29
C THR A 445 -3.67 6.56 -81.95
N ALA A 446 -3.65 6.54 -83.29
CA ALA A 446 -3.99 7.69 -84.13
C ALA A 446 -5.47 7.58 -84.52
#